data_AF-A0A0E4FZE9-F1
#
_entry.id   AF-A0A0E4FZE9-F1
#
_cell.length_a   1.000
_cell.length_b   1.000
_cell.length_c   1.000
_cell.angle_alpha   90.00
_cell.angle_beta   90.00
_cell.angle_gamma   90.00
#
_symmetry.space_group_name_H-M   'P 1'
#
loop_
_entity.id
_entity.type
_entity.pdbx_description
1 polymer ?
#
loop_
_entity_poly.entity_id
_entity_poly.type
_entity_poly.pdbx_seq_one_letter_code
_entity_poly.pdbx_strand_id
1 'polypeptide(L)'
;MVDPHEHPRIGTMQYRETLPLKDHEVVLTFDDGPLPKYSNQVLQILADECIKATFFIIGGQAKANPEGVRKLVAAGHTVGTHSMNHPLTFDRMGIEKFEPEINGGIEWTSAAMTDPSKLAPFFRIPGLMRAEGVENYLISRGIQVWSADFPADDWRHVSSDRVYQLAIQRLEAKGKGILLLHDIQARTVAALPKIIRDLKARGYRIVHVVPATADRPATPTTPVEWLLHPPTETVPIARWPAVPNFVFTQTQTLPAPSLADLNGQTGHQPLLPRRTMAQANVAATLPVPDRDLFAIPEGSIEVLLSTTLSRRAATRLAMAAETPRAATSKAAKSQARRTAQAAHGAPKHAAQAKGTAPRSAAPKNAAPKSTAQNAAPRPTRVASLKKRAQ
;
A
#
# COMPACT_ATOMS: atom_id res chain seq x y z
N MET A 1 17.80 -0.80 6.49
CA MET A 1 17.92 -2.27 6.58
C MET A 1 16.74 -2.77 7.39
N VAL A 2 16.14 -3.90 7.03
CA VAL A 2 15.06 -4.53 7.82
C VAL A 2 15.44 -5.95 8.19
N ASP A 3 15.11 -6.38 9.40
CA ASP A 3 15.29 -7.78 9.81
C ASP A 3 14.07 -8.62 9.38
N PRO A 4 14.26 -9.74 8.65
CA PRO A 4 13.18 -10.67 8.30
C PRO A 4 12.53 -11.37 9.50
N HIS A 5 13.28 -11.55 10.60
CA HIS A 5 12.88 -12.34 11.76
C HIS A 5 12.11 -11.51 12.80
N GLU A 6 12.46 -10.23 12.97
CA GLU A 6 11.78 -9.33 13.92
C GLU A 6 10.35 -9.01 13.47
N HIS A 7 10.18 -8.65 12.18
CA HIS A 7 8.91 -8.24 11.60
C HIS A 7 8.54 -9.14 10.41
N PRO A 8 8.10 -10.39 10.66
CA PRO A 8 7.97 -11.43 9.64
C PRO A 8 6.88 -11.20 8.58
N ARG A 9 5.95 -10.24 8.77
CA ARG A 9 4.79 -10.02 7.89
C ARG A 9 4.46 -8.54 7.77
N ILE A 10 4.53 -7.98 6.56
CA ILE A 10 4.43 -6.52 6.34
C ILE A 10 3.56 -6.12 5.14
N GLY A 11 2.83 -5.02 5.28
CA GLY A 11 1.99 -4.39 4.25
C GLY A 11 0.51 -4.35 4.65
N THR A 12 -0.04 -3.14 4.75
CA THR A 12 -1.38 -2.89 5.30
C THR A 12 -2.56 -3.34 4.43
N MET A 13 -2.32 -3.91 3.23
CA MET A 13 -3.37 -4.63 2.51
C MET A 13 -3.76 -5.95 3.21
N GLN A 14 -2.92 -6.50 4.10
CA GLN A 14 -3.15 -7.82 4.71
C GLN A 14 -2.71 -7.94 6.18
N TYR A 15 -1.83 -7.07 6.66
CA TYR A 15 -1.24 -7.14 8.00
C TYR A 15 -1.45 -5.83 8.77
N ARG A 16 -1.27 -5.88 10.09
CA ARG A 16 -1.29 -4.68 10.94
C ARG A 16 -0.05 -3.79 10.74
N GLU A 17 1.07 -4.43 10.45
CA GLU A 17 2.37 -3.79 10.30
C GLU A 17 2.72 -3.57 8.83
N THR A 18 3.53 -2.55 8.57
CA THR A 18 4.23 -2.31 7.31
C THR A 18 5.64 -1.80 7.62
N LEU A 19 6.43 -1.47 6.60
CA LEU A 19 7.77 -0.95 6.77
C LEU A 19 7.77 0.33 7.65
N PRO A 20 8.83 0.54 8.47
CA PRO A 20 8.99 1.68 9.35
C PRO A 20 9.43 2.93 8.56
N LEU A 21 8.54 3.38 7.67
CA LEU A 21 8.74 4.50 6.77
C LEU A 21 8.38 5.81 7.46
N LYS A 22 9.15 6.85 7.16
CA LYS A 22 8.80 8.23 7.51
C LYS A 22 7.72 8.74 6.58
N ASP A 23 7.06 9.82 6.99
CA ASP A 23 6.04 10.44 6.16
C ASP A 23 6.68 11.01 4.89
N HIS A 24 5.96 10.88 3.77
CA HIS A 24 6.47 11.06 2.41
C HIS A 24 7.62 10.12 2.01
N GLU A 25 7.77 8.94 2.61
CA GLU A 25 8.60 7.85 2.06
C GLU A 25 7.75 6.78 1.34
N VAL A 26 8.22 6.32 0.18
CA VAL A 26 7.54 5.30 -0.63
C VAL A 26 8.52 4.25 -1.14
N VAL A 27 8.13 2.99 -1.12
CA VAL A 27 8.94 1.87 -1.64
C VAL A 27 8.28 1.33 -2.90
N LEU A 28 9.02 1.35 -4.01
CA LEU A 28 8.57 0.76 -5.28
C LEU A 28 8.83 -0.75 -5.26
N THR A 29 7.79 -1.54 -5.55
CA THR A 29 7.90 -2.99 -5.67
C THR A 29 7.30 -3.49 -6.98
N PHE A 30 7.96 -4.47 -7.61
CA PHE A 30 7.60 -5.01 -8.92
C PHE A 30 7.49 -6.54 -8.90
N ASP A 31 6.36 -7.07 -9.35
CA ASP A 31 6.07 -8.51 -9.38
C ASP A 31 6.09 -9.09 -10.82
N ASP A 32 6.13 -10.43 -10.91
CA ASP A 32 6.10 -11.29 -12.11
C ASP A 32 7.34 -11.30 -13.03
N GLY A 33 8.33 -10.45 -12.79
CA GLY A 33 9.54 -10.33 -13.60
C GLY A 33 10.50 -11.54 -13.58
N PRO A 34 11.56 -11.54 -14.42
CA PRO A 34 11.90 -10.49 -15.39
C PRO A 34 11.54 -10.89 -16.83
N LEU A 35 10.67 -10.12 -17.49
CA LEU A 35 10.30 -10.29 -18.90
C LEU A 35 11.07 -9.28 -19.78
N PRO A 36 12.02 -9.69 -20.65
CA PRO A 36 12.97 -8.78 -21.32
C PRO A 36 12.35 -7.60 -22.07
N LYS A 37 11.12 -7.74 -22.58
CA LYS A 37 10.43 -6.69 -23.32
C LYS A 37 10.10 -5.46 -22.46
N TYR A 38 9.84 -5.63 -21.16
CA TYR A 38 9.35 -4.57 -20.28
C TYR A 38 10.25 -4.36 -19.07
N SER A 39 10.76 -5.42 -18.43
CA SER A 39 11.70 -5.34 -17.30
C SER A 39 12.96 -4.53 -17.63
N ASN A 40 13.50 -4.67 -18.85
CA ASN A 40 14.65 -3.87 -19.29
C ASN A 40 14.31 -2.37 -19.42
N GLN A 41 13.06 -2.03 -19.75
CA GLN A 41 12.61 -0.63 -19.81
C GLN A 41 12.36 -0.06 -18.40
N VAL A 42 11.79 -0.85 -17.49
CA VAL A 42 11.67 -0.49 -16.07
C VAL A 42 13.06 -0.26 -15.46
N LEU A 43 14.01 -1.17 -15.71
CA LEU A 43 15.42 -1.02 -15.31
C LEU A 43 16.04 0.29 -15.79
N GLN A 44 15.85 0.65 -17.07
CA GLN A 44 16.37 1.89 -17.62
C GLN A 44 15.76 3.12 -16.94
N ILE A 45 14.43 3.16 -16.80
CA ILE A 45 13.71 4.27 -16.15
C ILE A 45 14.16 4.46 -14.68
N LEU A 46 14.40 3.36 -13.96
CA LEU A 46 14.94 3.44 -12.59
C LEU A 46 16.40 3.88 -12.56
N ALA A 47 17.22 3.48 -13.53
CA ALA A 47 18.62 3.88 -13.64
C ALA A 47 18.77 5.37 -13.98
N ASP A 48 18.02 5.87 -14.97
CA ASP A 48 18.01 7.28 -15.40
C ASP A 48 17.65 8.24 -14.25
N GLU A 49 16.77 7.79 -13.36
CA GLU A 49 16.26 8.55 -12.20
C GLU A 49 17.03 8.26 -10.90
N CYS A 50 18.11 7.46 -10.95
CA CYS A 50 18.97 7.00 -9.85
C CYS A 50 18.25 6.23 -8.70
N ILE A 51 17.15 5.54 -9.01
CA ILE A 51 16.31 4.83 -8.03
C ILE A 51 16.72 3.36 -7.91
N LYS A 52 16.49 2.78 -6.72
CA LYS A 52 16.50 1.33 -6.49
C LYS A 52 15.14 0.88 -5.95
N ALA A 53 14.71 -0.31 -6.37
CA ALA A 53 13.40 -0.90 -6.04
C ALA A 53 13.57 -2.36 -5.57
N THR A 54 12.46 -2.98 -5.16
CA THR A 54 12.42 -4.42 -4.83
C THR A 54 11.63 -5.18 -5.89
N PHE A 55 12.16 -6.31 -6.37
CA PHE A 55 11.54 -7.15 -7.39
C PHE A 55 11.23 -8.53 -6.82
N PHE A 56 10.00 -9.02 -6.99
CA PHE A 56 9.57 -10.35 -6.56
C PHE A 56 9.49 -11.27 -7.78
N ILE A 57 10.45 -12.18 -7.89
CA ILE A 57 10.72 -12.94 -9.11
C ILE A 57 10.04 -14.31 -9.08
N ILE A 58 9.37 -14.65 -10.18
CA ILE A 58 8.81 -15.99 -10.41
C ILE A 58 9.96 -16.92 -10.85
N GLY A 59 10.11 -18.08 -10.21
CA GLY A 59 11.19 -19.04 -10.53
C GLY A 59 11.21 -19.49 -11.99
N GLY A 60 10.05 -19.72 -12.61
CA GLY A 60 9.93 -20.01 -14.04
C GLY A 60 10.44 -18.87 -14.93
N GLN A 61 10.29 -17.61 -14.53
CA GLN A 61 10.78 -16.43 -15.24
C GLN A 61 12.29 -16.24 -15.05
N ALA A 62 12.81 -16.50 -13.84
CA ALA A 62 14.25 -16.57 -13.60
C ALA A 62 14.94 -17.66 -14.43
N LYS A 63 14.30 -18.83 -14.55
CA LYS A 63 14.73 -19.95 -15.39
C LYS A 63 14.72 -19.62 -16.88
N ALA A 64 13.70 -18.91 -17.36
CA ALA A 64 13.58 -18.50 -18.77
C ALA A 64 14.49 -17.32 -19.13
N ASN A 65 14.76 -16.42 -18.19
CA ASN A 65 15.55 -15.21 -18.36
C ASN A 65 16.52 -14.96 -17.19
N PRO A 66 17.57 -15.80 -17.02
CA PRO A 66 18.52 -15.61 -15.94
C PRO A 66 19.44 -14.40 -16.15
N GLU A 67 19.55 -13.90 -17.38
CA GLU A 67 20.23 -12.64 -17.70
C GLU A 67 19.49 -11.43 -17.09
N GLY A 68 18.16 -11.43 -17.11
CA GLY A 68 17.32 -10.41 -16.45
C GLY A 68 17.54 -10.37 -14.93
N VAL A 69 17.62 -11.53 -14.27
CA VAL A 69 17.91 -11.58 -12.82
C VAL A 69 19.30 -11.01 -12.52
N ARG A 70 20.31 -11.34 -13.32
CA ARG A 70 21.65 -10.74 -13.17
C ARG A 70 21.66 -9.23 -13.39
N LYS A 71 20.86 -8.71 -14.33
CA LYS A 71 20.70 -7.26 -14.54
C LYS A 71 20.08 -6.56 -13.32
N LEU A 72 19.05 -7.14 -12.70
CA LEU A 72 18.44 -6.62 -11.47
C LEU A 72 19.46 -6.52 -10.32
N VAL A 73 20.20 -7.61 -10.07
CA VAL A 73 21.22 -7.67 -9.00
C VAL A 73 22.40 -6.74 -9.30
N ALA A 74 22.91 -6.73 -10.52
CA ALA A 74 24.01 -5.85 -10.93
C ALA A 74 23.63 -4.35 -10.92
N ALA A 75 22.36 -4.02 -11.16
CA ALA A 75 21.82 -2.67 -10.96
C ALA A 75 21.67 -2.29 -9.48
N GLY A 76 21.92 -3.20 -8.53
CA GLY A 76 21.82 -2.97 -7.10
C GLY A 76 20.38 -2.92 -6.59
N HIS A 77 19.43 -3.56 -7.27
CA HIS A 77 18.06 -3.73 -6.78
C HIS A 77 17.97 -4.88 -5.79
N THR A 78 16.94 -4.86 -4.94
CA THR A 78 16.63 -5.99 -4.06
C THR A 78 15.83 -7.00 -4.84
N VAL A 79 16.23 -8.27 -4.80
CA VAL A 79 15.52 -9.37 -5.45
C VAL A 79 15.00 -10.32 -4.37
N GLY A 80 13.67 -10.41 -4.27
CA GLY A 80 12.94 -11.44 -3.53
C GLY A 80 12.24 -12.40 -4.50
N THR A 81 11.32 -13.21 -3.98
CA THR A 81 10.70 -14.33 -4.73
C THR A 81 9.17 -14.30 -4.73
N HIS A 82 8.58 -14.88 -5.78
CA HIS A 82 7.14 -14.86 -6.05
C HIS A 82 6.62 -16.23 -6.51
N SER A 83 7.00 -17.29 -5.78
CA SER A 83 6.79 -18.72 -6.13
C SER A 83 7.49 -19.18 -7.43
N MET A 84 7.23 -20.43 -7.85
CA MET A 84 7.82 -21.02 -9.05
C MET A 84 6.98 -20.73 -10.29
N ASN A 85 5.64 -20.82 -10.18
CA ASN A 85 4.70 -20.77 -11.30
C ASN A 85 3.55 -19.75 -11.12
N HIS A 86 3.56 -18.95 -10.04
CA HIS A 86 2.50 -17.99 -9.69
C HIS A 86 1.05 -18.57 -9.66
N PRO A 87 0.80 -19.64 -8.88
CA PRO A 87 -0.55 -20.18 -8.71
C PRO A 87 -1.40 -19.29 -7.80
N LEU A 88 -2.53 -18.79 -8.33
CA LEU A 88 -3.54 -18.00 -7.59
C LEU A 88 -4.41 -18.87 -6.66
N THR A 89 -3.78 -19.76 -5.87
CA THR A 89 -4.44 -20.77 -5.02
C THR A 89 -3.70 -21.08 -3.71
N PHE A 90 -2.68 -20.29 -3.34
CA PHE A 90 -1.93 -20.46 -2.08
C PHE A 90 -2.83 -20.41 -0.82
N ASP A 91 -3.99 -19.74 -0.90
CA ASP A 91 -5.04 -19.67 0.12
C ASP A 91 -5.64 -21.05 0.50
N ARG A 92 -5.49 -22.03 -0.40
CA ARG A 92 -6.13 -23.36 -0.33
C ARG A 92 -5.18 -24.50 -0.71
N MET A 93 -3.87 -24.28 -0.66
CA MET A 93 -2.87 -25.32 -0.84
C MET A 93 -2.51 -26.00 0.50
N GLY A 94 -2.37 -27.33 0.46
CA GLY A 94 -1.60 -28.06 1.47
C GLY A 94 -0.09 -27.94 1.21
N ILE A 95 0.73 -28.27 2.21
CA ILE A 95 2.19 -28.14 2.17
C ILE A 95 2.83 -28.80 0.95
N GLU A 96 2.40 -30.02 0.61
CA GLU A 96 2.80 -30.80 -0.59
C GLU A 96 2.69 -30.04 -1.93
N LYS A 97 1.91 -28.95 -1.98
CA LYS A 97 1.71 -28.11 -3.17
C LYS A 97 2.39 -26.75 -3.05
N PHE A 98 2.32 -26.10 -1.88
CA PHE A 98 2.93 -24.78 -1.72
C PHE A 98 4.44 -24.83 -1.49
N GLU A 99 4.97 -25.91 -0.88
CA GLU A 99 6.40 -26.04 -0.61
C GLU A 99 7.23 -26.15 -1.91
N PRO A 100 6.89 -27.00 -2.90
CA PRO A 100 7.58 -27.00 -4.19
C PRO A 100 7.53 -25.65 -4.93
N GLU A 101 6.42 -24.91 -4.77
CA GLU A 101 6.26 -23.57 -5.34
C GLU A 101 7.18 -22.53 -4.66
N ILE A 102 7.32 -22.57 -3.33
CA ILE A 102 8.25 -21.69 -2.60
C ILE A 102 9.70 -22.08 -2.89
N ASN A 103 10.06 -23.35 -2.66
CA ASN A 103 11.43 -23.85 -2.81
C ASN A 103 11.93 -23.73 -4.24
N GLY A 104 11.12 -24.09 -5.25
CA GLY A 104 11.49 -23.93 -6.66
C GLY A 104 11.61 -22.46 -7.08
N GLY A 105 10.75 -21.58 -6.55
CA GLY A 105 10.87 -20.13 -6.74
C GLY A 105 12.21 -19.59 -6.25
N ILE A 106 12.64 -20.02 -5.07
CA ILE A 106 13.93 -19.69 -4.46
C ILE A 106 15.10 -20.30 -5.25
N GLU A 107 15.04 -21.59 -5.56
CA GLU A 107 16.08 -22.33 -6.30
C GLU A 107 16.40 -21.68 -7.64
N TRP A 108 15.40 -21.49 -8.51
CA TRP A 108 15.63 -20.98 -9.86
C TRP A 108 15.97 -19.48 -9.89
N THR A 109 15.50 -18.71 -8.91
CA THR A 109 15.91 -17.30 -8.76
C THR A 109 17.35 -17.19 -8.25
N SER A 110 17.74 -18.03 -7.29
CA SER A 110 19.11 -18.11 -6.76
C SER A 110 20.12 -18.56 -7.83
N ALA A 111 19.81 -19.66 -8.54
CA ALA A 111 20.66 -20.23 -9.58
C ALA A 111 20.83 -19.32 -10.82
N ALA A 112 19.96 -18.31 -10.99
CA ALA A 112 20.13 -17.30 -12.04
C ALA A 112 21.17 -16.22 -11.68
N MET A 113 21.44 -15.99 -10.38
CA MET A 113 22.35 -14.96 -9.89
C MET A 113 23.82 -15.34 -10.04
N THR A 114 24.69 -14.34 -10.19
CA THR A 114 26.16 -14.52 -10.08
C THR A 114 26.60 -14.74 -8.63
N ASP A 115 25.83 -14.23 -7.67
CA ASP A 115 26.09 -14.31 -6.24
C ASP A 115 24.77 -14.60 -5.49
N PRO A 116 24.51 -15.87 -5.13
CA PRO A 116 23.33 -16.30 -4.37
C PRO A 116 23.11 -15.55 -3.05
N SER A 117 24.14 -14.98 -2.42
CA SER A 117 23.99 -14.20 -1.18
C SER A 117 23.24 -12.86 -1.38
N LYS A 118 22.97 -12.47 -2.62
CA LYS A 118 22.18 -11.28 -2.98
C LYS A 118 20.67 -11.56 -3.12
N LEU A 119 20.25 -12.82 -3.00
CA LEU A 119 18.83 -13.14 -2.86
C LEU A 119 18.35 -12.69 -1.48
N ALA A 120 17.43 -11.73 -1.45
CA ALA A 120 16.83 -11.31 -0.19
C ALA A 120 15.85 -12.40 0.30
N PRO A 121 15.81 -12.68 1.62
CA PRO A 121 14.82 -13.57 2.24
C PRO A 121 13.45 -12.87 2.34
N PHE A 122 12.95 -12.37 1.21
CA PHE A 122 11.67 -11.68 1.05
C PHE A 122 10.82 -12.48 0.05
N PHE A 123 9.59 -12.82 0.44
CA PHE A 123 8.64 -13.55 -0.41
C PHE A 123 7.30 -12.81 -0.44
N ARG A 124 6.74 -12.62 -1.64
CA ARG A 124 5.37 -12.13 -1.81
C ARG A 124 4.50 -13.28 -2.30
N ILE A 125 3.32 -13.45 -1.72
CA ILE A 125 2.43 -14.56 -2.09
C ILE A 125 1.66 -14.19 -3.39
N PRO A 126 1.66 -15.04 -4.43
CA PRO A 126 0.91 -14.84 -5.68
C PRO A 126 -0.52 -14.34 -5.52
N GLY A 127 -0.84 -13.25 -6.22
CA GLY A 127 -2.14 -12.56 -6.11
C GLY A 127 -2.56 -12.14 -4.70
N LEU A 128 -1.62 -12.13 -3.74
CA LEU A 128 -1.85 -11.98 -2.31
C LEU A 128 -2.76 -13.06 -1.68
N MET A 129 -2.89 -14.23 -2.31
CA MET A 129 -3.77 -15.33 -1.83
C MET A 129 -3.11 -16.11 -0.68
N ARG A 130 -3.16 -15.54 0.53
CA ARG A 130 -2.47 -16.05 1.74
C ARG A 130 -3.23 -17.16 2.48
N ALA A 131 -2.48 -18.04 3.14
CA ALA A 131 -2.97 -18.97 4.17
C ALA A 131 -1.95 -19.09 5.31
N GLU A 132 -2.41 -19.40 6.53
CA GLU A 132 -1.55 -19.43 7.71
C GLU A 132 -0.41 -20.46 7.59
N GLY A 133 -0.67 -21.65 7.03
CA GLY A 133 0.36 -22.67 6.82
C GLY A 133 1.48 -22.23 5.86
N VAL A 134 1.15 -21.40 4.86
CA VAL A 134 2.12 -20.81 3.91
C VAL A 134 3.01 -19.81 4.63
N GLU A 135 2.42 -18.96 5.47
CA GLU A 135 3.15 -17.97 6.27
C GLU A 135 4.04 -18.65 7.31
N ASN A 136 3.50 -19.57 8.11
CA ASN A 136 4.26 -20.26 9.14
C ASN A 136 5.45 -21.03 8.53
N TYR A 137 5.29 -21.59 7.32
CA TYR A 137 6.40 -22.14 6.54
C TYR A 137 7.45 -21.08 6.19
N LEU A 138 7.08 -19.98 5.52
CA LEU A 138 8.02 -18.90 5.17
C LEU A 138 8.76 -18.34 6.39
N ILE A 139 8.04 -18.10 7.48
CA ILE A 139 8.57 -17.55 8.73
C ILE A 139 9.54 -18.52 9.40
N SER A 140 9.23 -19.82 9.45
CA SER A 140 10.16 -20.85 9.96
C SER A 140 11.44 -21.00 9.12
N ARG A 141 11.41 -20.56 7.85
CA ARG A 141 12.56 -20.47 6.96
C ARG A 141 13.31 -19.12 7.06
N GLY A 142 12.89 -18.21 7.93
CA GLY A 142 13.46 -16.86 8.07
C GLY A 142 13.09 -15.90 6.94
N ILE A 143 12.01 -16.17 6.22
CA ILE A 143 11.60 -15.43 5.03
C ILE A 143 10.45 -14.48 5.37
N GLN A 144 10.68 -13.18 5.21
CA GLN A 144 9.68 -12.14 5.45
C GLN A 144 8.58 -12.20 4.39
N VAL A 145 7.32 -12.21 4.84
CA VAL A 145 6.16 -12.24 3.96
C VAL A 145 5.72 -10.81 3.63
N TRP A 146 5.92 -10.42 2.38
CA TRP A 146 5.60 -9.10 1.86
C TRP A 146 4.21 -9.09 1.21
N SER A 147 3.32 -8.25 1.74
CA SER A 147 2.18 -7.72 1.01
C SER A 147 2.56 -6.37 0.36
N ALA A 148 1.61 -5.47 0.20
CA ALA A 148 1.85 -4.06 -0.09
C ALA A 148 0.94 -3.19 0.80
N ASP A 149 1.10 -1.86 0.73
CA ASP A 149 0.16 -0.93 1.35
C ASP A 149 -0.93 -0.49 0.36
N PHE A 150 -0.58 -0.38 -0.93
CA PHE A 150 -1.51 -0.06 -2.00
C PHE A 150 -1.00 -0.53 -3.38
N PRO A 151 -1.87 -0.99 -4.29
CA PRO A 151 -1.51 -1.29 -5.67
C PRO A 151 -1.81 -0.10 -6.60
N ALA A 152 -1.21 -0.09 -7.80
CA ALA A 152 -1.66 0.77 -8.90
C ALA A 152 -2.72 0.13 -9.82
N ASP A 153 -3.10 -1.14 -9.56
CA ASP A 153 -3.99 -1.96 -10.41
C ASP A 153 -3.50 -2.11 -11.88
N ASP A 154 -2.19 -2.10 -12.10
CA ASP A 154 -1.58 -2.20 -13.42
C ASP A 154 -1.66 -3.59 -14.09
N TRP A 155 -1.99 -4.62 -13.31
CA TRP A 155 -2.43 -5.92 -13.81
C TRP A 155 -3.83 -5.87 -14.47
N ARG A 156 -4.66 -4.86 -14.15
CA ARG A 156 -6.00 -4.71 -14.73
C ARG A 156 -5.95 -4.09 -16.13
N HIS A 157 -7.05 -4.23 -16.87
CA HIS A 157 -7.21 -3.64 -18.20
C HIS A 157 -7.54 -2.13 -18.12
N VAL A 158 -6.58 -1.35 -17.64
CA VAL A 158 -6.67 0.11 -17.44
C VAL A 158 -5.58 0.85 -18.24
N SER A 159 -5.73 2.16 -18.44
CA SER A 159 -4.70 2.99 -19.09
C SER A 159 -3.50 3.26 -18.16
N SER A 160 -2.34 3.61 -18.73
CA SER A 160 -1.16 4.06 -17.98
C SER A 160 -1.44 5.31 -17.14
N ASP A 161 -2.25 6.26 -17.67
CA ASP A 161 -2.72 7.40 -16.87
C ASP A 161 -3.58 6.98 -15.68
N ARG A 162 -4.38 5.91 -15.79
CA ARG A 162 -5.16 5.42 -14.65
C ARG A 162 -4.28 4.71 -13.62
N VAL A 163 -3.26 3.97 -14.05
CA VAL A 163 -2.23 3.41 -13.16
C VAL A 163 -1.51 4.53 -12.39
N TYR A 164 -1.07 5.58 -13.09
CA TYR A 164 -0.49 6.77 -12.48
C TYR A 164 -1.44 7.42 -11.46
N GLN A 165 -2.71 7.66 -11.82
CA GLN A 165 -3.70 8.23 -10.90
C GLN A 165 -3.88 7.39 -9.64
N LEU A 166 -4.02 6.06 -9.79
CA LEU A 166 -4.22 5.15 -8.66
C LEU A 166 -2.99 5.08 -7.76
N ALA A 167 -1.79 5.09 -8.32
CA ALA A 167 -0.54 5.11 -7.55
C ALA A 167 -0.42 6.38 -6.69
N ILE A 168 -0.62 7.57 -7.28
CA ILE A 168 -0.52 8.84 -6.55
C ILE A 168 -1.68 8.99 -5.54
N GLN A 169 -2.94 8.79 -5.97
CA GLN A 169 -4.11 8.97 -5.11
C GLN A 169 -4.08 8.06 -3.87
N ARG A 170 -3.63 6.81 -4.01
CA ARG A 170 -3.58 5.85 -2.89
C ARG A 170 -2.38 6.08 -1.97
N LEU A 171 -1.26 6.60 -2.50
CA LEU A 171 -0.15 7.04 -1.67
C LEU A 171 -0.53 8.28 -0.85
N GLU A 172 -1.12 9.30 -1.47
CA GLU A 172 -1.53 10.53 -0.77
C GLU A 172 -2.57 10.26 0.32
N ALA A 173 -3.49 9.32 0.10
CA ALA A 173 -4.44 8.86 1.12
C ALA A 173 -3.80 8.10 2.30
N LYS A 174 -2.50 7.75 2.22
CA LYS A 174 -1.74 7.02 3.25
C LYS A 174 -0.52 7.78 3.78
N GLY A 175 -0.07 8.83 3.08
CA GLY A 175 1.14 9.61 3.37
C GLY A 175 2.48 8.90 3.09
N LYS A 176 2.48 7.55 3.02
CA LYS A 176 3.66 6.68 2.83
C LYS A 176 3.26 5.25 2.44
N GLY A 177 4.22 4.40 2.10
CA GLY A 177 4.01 2.95 2.06
C GLY A 177 4.70 2.17 0.92
N ILE A 178 4.41 0.88 0.86
CA ILE A 178 4.80 -0.05 -0.22
C ILE A 178 3.81 0.07 -1.38
N LEU A 179 4.29 0.51 -2.55
CA LEU A 179 3.55 0.53 -3.81
C LEU A 179 3.78 -0.77 -4.60
N LEU A 180 2.70 -1.47 -4.95
CA LEU A 180 2.68 -2.66 -5.81
C LEU A 180 2.46 -2.29 -7.29
N LEU A 181 3.41 -2.72 -8.13
CA LEU A 181 3.46 -2.67 -9.59
C LEU A 181 3.94 -4.03 -10.16
N HIS A 182 3.90 -4.21 -11.47
CA HIS A 182 4.39 -5.40 -12.17
C HIS A 182 5.29 -4.97 -13.33
N ASP A 183 6.56 -5.40 -13.37
CA ASP A 183 7.51 -4.97 -14.40
C ASP A 183 7.29 -5.65 -15.76
N ILE A 184 6.41 -6.66 -15.81
CA ILE A 184 5.93 -7.30 -17.04
C ILE A 184 4.85 -6.49 -17.78
N GLN A 185 4.37 -5.37 -17.23
CA GLN A 185 3.22 -4.63 -17.79
C GLN A 185 3.65 -3.41 -18.63
N ALA A 186 3.23 -3.40 -19.90
CA ALA A 186 3.48 -2.27 -20.83
C ALA A 186 2.94 -0.92 -20.32
N ARG A 187 1.80 -0.93 -19.61
CA ARG A 187 1.20 0.28 -19.03
C ARG A 187 2.00 0.83 -17.85
N THR A 188 2.76 -0.01 -17.16
CA THR A 188 3.64 0.35 -16.04
C THR A 188 4.89 1.03 -16.54
N VAL A 189 5.51 0.51 -17.60
CA VAL A 189 6.59 1.19 -18.34
C VAL A 189 6.17 2.60 -18.75
N ALA A 190 4.95 2.77 -19.27
CA ALA A 190 4.43 4.07 -19.69
C ALA A 190 4.02 5.00 -18.54
N ALA A 191 3.64 4.46 -17.37
CA ALA A 191 3.22 5.25 -16.20
C ALA A 191 4.40 5.66 -15.31
N LEU A 192 5.41 4.80 -15.18
CA LEU A 192 6.48 4.91 -14.18
C LEU A 192 7.27 6.25 -14.25
N PRO A 193 7.67 6.80 -15.41
CA PRO A 193 8.36 8.09 -15.46
C PRO A 193 7.49 9.26 -14.97
N LYS A 194 6.17 9.16 -15.16
CA LYS A 194 5.21 10.15 -14.69
C LYS A 194 5.02 10.04 -13.17
N ILE A 195 4.92 8.81 -12.65
CA ILE A 195 4.85 8.53 -11.20
C ILE A 195 6.11 9.07 -10.51
N ILE A 196 7.32 8.70 -10.97
CA ILE A 196 8.58 9.13 -10.35
C ILE A 196 8.70 10.66 -10.32
N ARG A 197 8.35 11.34 -11.41
CA ARG A 197 8.37 12.81 -11.47
C ARG A 197 7.42 13.45 -10.47
N ASP A 198 6.19 12.96 -10.37
CA ASP A 198 5.20 13.51 -9.45
C ASP A 198 5.57 13.23 -7.98
N LEU A 199 6.13 12.05 -7.68
CA LEU A 199 6.69 11.74 -6.36
C LEU A 199 7.77 12.75 -5.97
N LYS A 200 8.79 12.94 -6.83
CA LYS A 200 9.88 13.90 -6.61
C LYS A 200 9.34 15.34 -6.47
N ALA A 201 8.37 15.74 -7.30
CA ALA A 201 7.77 17.08 -7.27
C ALA A 201 6.90 17.34 -6.01
N ARG A 202 6.24 16.31 -5.47
CA ARG A 202 5.47 16.36 -4.22
C ARG A 202 6.32 16.17 -2.96
N GLY A 203 7.65 16.06 -3.09
CA GLY A 203 8.58 15.90 -1.97
C GLY A 203 8.70 14.46 -1.42
N TYR A 204 8.15 13.46 -2.11
CA TYR A 204 8.30 12.06 -1.71
C TYR A 204 9.72 11.56 -1.97
N ARG A 205 10.27 10.86 -0.98
CA ARG A 205 11.56 10.16 -1.06
C ARG A 205 11.31 8.69 -1.38
N ILE A 206 11.86 8.21 -2.49
CA ILE A 206 11.76 6.82 -2.88
C ILE A 206 12.84 6.03 -2.13
N VAL A 207 12.41 5.13 -1.25
CA VAL A 207 13.29 4.39 -0.33
C VAL A 207 13.58 2.99 -0.87
N HIS A 208 14.86 2.60 -0.80
CA HIS A 208 15.31 1.24 -1.13
C HIS A 208 15.36 0.39 0.13
N VAL A 209 14.69 -0.76 0.11
CA VAL A 209 14.67 -1.71 1.22
C VAL A 209 15.59 -2.89 0.91
N VAL A 210 16.42 -3.23 1.88
CA VAL A 210 17.41 -4.29 1.82
C VAL A 210 17.41 -5.03 3.16
N PRO A 211 17.58 -6.36 3.16
CA PRO A 211 17.63 -7.15 4.38
C PRO A 211 18.86 -6.77 5.23
N ALA A 212 18.75 -6.96 6.55
CA ALA A 212 19.89 -6.89 7.44
C ALA A 212 20.90 -8.02 7.14
N THR A 213 22.18 -7.75 7.34
CA THR A 213 23.27 -8.75 7.34
C THR A 213 24.23 -8.45 8.49
N ALA A 214 25.19 -9.35 8.77
CA ALA A 214 26.21 -9.12 9.81
C ALA A 214 26.98 -7.80 9.62
N ASP A 215 27.32 -7.45 8.36
CA ASP A 215 28.02 -6.20 8.02
C ASP A 215 27.08 -4.98 7.92
N ARG A 216 25.76 -5.21 7.94
CA ARG A 216 24.71 -4.21 7.69
C ARG A 216 23.51 -4.50 8.60
N PRO A 217 23.61 -4.22 9.91
CA PRO A 217 22.54 -4.52 10.86
C PRO A 217 21.24 -3.80 10.52
N ALA A 218 20.13 -4.28 11.07
CA ALA A 218 18.81 -3.67 10.95
C ALA A 218 18.86 -2.17 11.33
N THR A 219 18.03 -1.36 10.68
CA THR A 219 17.89 0.05 11.08
C THR A 219 17.13 0.07 12.41
N PRO A 220 17.69 0.67 13.49
CA PRO A 220 17.02 0.71 14.78
C PRO A 220 15.67 1.41 14.67
N THR A 221 14.62 0.76 15.17
CA THR A 221 13.22 1.23 15.10
C THR A 221 12.47 0.83 16.37
N THR A 222 11.30 1.43 16.54
CA THR A 222 10.35 1.14 17.62
C THR A 222 9.11 0.44 17.05
N PRO A 223 8.40 -0.42 17.82
CA PRO A 223 7.21 -1.12 17.33
C PRO A 223 6.07 -0.21 16.83
N VAL A 224 6.10 1.08 17.20
CA VAL A 224 5.12 2.09 16.78
C VAL A 224 5.38 2.56 15.35
N GLU A 225 6.64 2.60 14.89
CA GLU A 225 7.00 3.04 13.53
C GLU A 225 6.55 2.06 12.44
N TRP A 226 6.42 0.77 12.76
CA TRP A 226 5.90 -0.26 11.86
C TRP A 226 4.37 -0.16 11.65
N LEU A 227 3.68 0.75 12.33
CA LEU A 227 2.27 1.05 12.09
C LEU A 227 2.14 2.19 11.08
N LEU A 228 1.41 1.96 9.97
CA LEU A 228 1.18 2.98 8.94
C LEU A 228 0.55 4.27 9.52
N HIS A 229 -0.37 4.10 10.46
CA HIS A 229 -0.98 5.15 11.26
C HIS A 229 -0.84 4.78 12.74
N PRO A 230 0.21 5.23 13.44
CA PRO A 230 0.35 4.99 14.87
C PRO A 230 -0.74 5.74 15.65
N PRO A 231 -1.23 5.21 16.78
CA PRO A 231 -2.16 5.94 17.63
C PRO A 231 -1.48 7.20 18.18
N THR A 232 -2.13 8.35 18.08
CA THR A 232 -1.64 9.58 18.70
C THR A 232 -1.65 9.43 20.23
N GLU A 233 -0.53 9.78 20.86
CA GLU A 233 -0.28 9.63 22.31
C GLU A 233 -1.25 10.44 23.19
N THR A 234 -2.04 11.33 22.58
CA THR A 234 -3.03 12.21 23.18
C THR A 234 -4.40 11.56 23.41
N VAL A 235 -4.52 10.23 23.36
CA VAL A 235 -5.71 9.51 23.85
C VAL A 235 -5.39 8.94 25.23
N PRO A 236 -5.92 9.51 26.32
CA PRO A 236 -5.85 8.86 27.63
C PRO A 236 -6.55 7.51 27.53
N ILE A 237 -5.78 6.42 27.57
CA ILE A 237 -6.35 5.08 27.66
C ILE A 237 -7.00 5.00 29.04
N ALA A 238 -8.31 5.23 29.08
CA ALA A 238 -9.14 5.05 30.25
C ALA A 238 -9.13 3.56 30.62
N ARG A 239 -8.10 3.16 31.38
CA ARG A 239 -8.01 1.85 32.03
C ARG A 239 -9.17 1.77 33.00
N TRP A 240 -10.31 1.26 32.53
CA TRP A 240 -11.40 0.83 33.39
C TRP A 240 -10.80 -0.06 34.47
N PRO A 241 -11.02 0.24 35.76
CA PRO A 241 -10.51 -0.62 36.82
C PRO A 241 -11.10 -2.02 36.63
N ALA A 242 -10.26 -3.04 36.75
CA ALA A 242 -10.71 -4.42 36.62
C ALA A 242 -11.83 -4.65 37.65
N VAL A 243 -13.03 -5.02 37.17
CA VAL A 243 -14.16 -5.33 38.05
C VAL A 243 -13.74 -6.50 38.93
N PRO A 244 -13.70 -6.35 40.27
CA PRO A 244 -13.28 -7.44 41.14
C PRO A 244 -14.29 -8.57 41.07
N ASN A 245 -13.82 -9.81 41.17
CA ASN A 245 -14.69 -10.99 41.19
C ASN A 245 -15.53 -10.99 42.49
N PHE A 246 -16.76 -10.50 42.40
CA PHE A 246 -17.71 -10.49 43.51
C PHE A 246 -18.15 -11.92 43.86
N VAL A 247 -17.67 -12.44 44.99
CA VAL A 247 -18.16 -13.70 45.57
C VAL A 247 -19.41 -13.39 46.40
N PHE A 248 -20.59 -13.75 45.88
CA PHE A 248 -21.86 -13.62 46.61
C PHE A 248 -21.96 -14.66 47.72
N THR A 249 -21.46 -14.33 48.91
CA THR A 249 -21.75 -15.09 50.13
C THR A 249 -23.12 -14.71 50.69
N GLN A 250 -23.97 -15.72 50.92
CA GLN A 250 -25.32 -15.61 51.51
C GLN A 250 -26.41 -14.99 50.60
N THR A 251 -26.98 -15.81 49.73
CA THR A 251 -28.36 -15.64 49.26
C THR A 251 -29.35 -16.04 50.36
N GLN A 252 -29.98 -15.07 51.02
CA GLN A 252 -31.23 -15.32 51.74
C GLN A 252 -32.37 -15.40 50.73
N THR A 253 -33.06 -16.54 50.68
CA THR A 253 -34.25 -16.72 49.83
C THR A 253 -35.45 -16.01 50.43
N LEU A 254 -35.93 -14.96 49.77
CA LEU A 254 -37.22 -14.33 50.08
C LEU A 254 -38.39 -15.27 49.70
N PRO A 255 -39.50 -15.27 50.45
CA PRO A 255 -40.65 -16.15 50.17
C PRO A 255 -41.40 -15.71 48.91
N ALA A 256 -41.90 -16.69 48.14
CA ALA A 256 -42.73 -16.44 46.96
C ALA A 256 -44.20 -16.12 47.37
N PRO A 257 -44.84 -15.10 46.75
CA PRO A 257 -46.25 -14.82 46.97
C PRO A 257 -47.17 -15.89 46.34
N SER A 258 -48.35 -16.08 46.92
CA SER A 258 -49.34 -17.08 46.49
C SER A 258 -50.34 -16.54 45.46
N LEU A 259 -50.91 -17.43 44.64
CA LEU A 259 -51.81 -17.13 43.52
C LEU A 259 -53.25 -16.75 43.92
N ALA A 260 -53.43 -16.04 45.05
CA ALA A 260 -54.76 -15.72 45.58
C ALA A 260 -55.39 -14.43 45.00
N ASP A 261 -54.57 -13.43 44.63
CA ASP A 261 -55.03 -12.04 44.48
C ASP A 261 -55.45 -11.63 43.04
N LEU A 262 -55.64 -12.58 42.12
CA LEU A 262 -55.96 -12.30 40.71
C LEU A 262 -57.41 -12.67 40.34
N ASN A 263 -58.35 -11.79 40.72
CA ASN A 263 -59.72 -11.80 40.23
C ASN A 263 -59.77 -11.44 38.74
N GLY A 264 -59.82 -12.45 37.86
CA GLY A 264 -59.94 -12.24 36.42
C GLY A 264 -61.39 -12.08 35.95
N GLN A 265 -61.61 -11.23 34.94
CA GLN A 265 -62.77 -11.32 34.05
C GLN A 265 -62.34 -11.64 32.62
N THR A 266 -63.16 -12.44 31.94
CA THR A 266 -62.84 -13.11 30.68
C THR A 266 -63.35 -12.35 29.44
N GLY A 267 -62.54 -12.32 28.37
CA GLY A 267 -62.92 -11.73 27.09
C GLY A 267 -62.27 -12.43 25.88
N HIS A 268 -62.98 -13.42 25.33
CA HIS A 268 -62.77 -14.08 24.02
C HIS A 268 -61.42 -14.77 23.71
N GLN A 269 -61.48 -16.10 23.56
CA GLN A 269 -60.60 -16.85 22.65
C GLN A 269 -61.12 -16.75 21.19
N PRO A 270 -60.28 -17.05 20.20
CA PRO A 270 -60.62 -18.11 19.23
C PRO A 270 -59.70 -19.33 19.32
N LEU A 271 -60.18 -20.49 18.82
CA LEU A 271 -59.49 -21.78 18.93
C LEU A 271 -58.60 -22.11 17.72
N LEU A 272 -57.45 -22.72 17.98
CA LEU A 272 -56.74 -23.63 17.07
C LEU A 272 -56.13 -24.81 17.86
N PRO A 273 -55.84 -25.97 17.24
CA PRO A 273 -55.90 -27.26 17.92
C PRO A 273 -54.68 -27.63 18.79
N ARG A 274 -54.96 -28.37 19.88
CA ARG A 274 -53.96 -28.99 20.76
C ARG A 274 -53.21 -30.13 20.06
N ARG A 275 -51.87 -30.05 20.09
CA ARG A 275 -51.06 -31.18 20.62
C ARG A 275 -49.70 -30.71 21.17
N THR A 276 -49.49 -30.98 22.46
CA THR A 276 -48.19 -31.09 23.16
C THR A 276 -47.09 -30.06 22.84
N MET A 277 -47.02 -28.99 23.63
CA MET A 277 -45.75 -28.29 23.86
C MET A 277 -44.86 -29.11 24.80
N ALA A 278 -43.57 -29.24 24.45
CA ALA A 278 -42.50 -29.05 25.42
C ALA A 278 -42.05 -27.59 25.30
N GLN A 279 -41.87 -26.88 26.42
CA GLN A 279 -41.66 -25.43 26.41
C GLN A 279 -40.20 -25.05 26.25
N ALA A 280 -39.88 -24.21 25.26
CA ALA A 280 -38.86 -23.15 25.35
C ALA A 280 -38.83 -22.28 24.08
N ASN A 281 -39.06 -20.97 24.25
CA ASN A 281 -38.56 -19.82 23.45
C ASN A 281 -39.65 -18.76 23.18
N VAL A 282 -39.53 -17.62 23.87
CA VAL A 282 -39.88 -16.29 23.35
C VAL A 282 -38.81 -15.32 23.84
N ALA A 283 -38.38 -14.40 22.99
CA ALA A 283 -37.50 -13.28 23.33
C ALA A 283 -38.16 -11.97 22.88
N ALA A 284 -37.78 -10.86 23.53
CA ALA A 284 -38.41 -9.53 23.43
C ALA A 284 -39.85 -9.46 24.03
N THR A 285 -40.33 -8.31 24.51
CA THR A 285 -39.85 -6.92 24.34
C THR A 285 -39.86 -6.13 25.68
N LEU A 286 -39.07 -5.06 25.77
CA LEU A 286 -38.86 -4.24 26.97
C LEU A 286 -39.95 -3.18 27.24
N PRO A 287 -40.26 -2.91 28.52
CA PRO A 287 -40.65 -1.58 29.04
C PRO A 287 -39.48 -0.88 29.76
N VAL A 288 -39.64 0.41 30.06
CA VAL A 288 -38.58 1.33 30.55
C VAL A 288 -38.65 1.49 32.09
N PRO A 289 -37.52 1.55 32.82
CA PRO A 289 -37.49 1.83 34.27
C PRO A 289 -37.68 3.32 34.59
N ASP A 290 -38.03 3.60 35.84
CA ASP A 290 -38.51 4.92 36.29
C ASP A 290 -37.44 6.03 36.40
N ARG A 291 -37.92 7.27 36.50
CA ARG A 291 -37.14 8.48 36.18
C ARG A 291 -36.03 8.88 37.15
N ASP A 292 -36.01 8.38 38.38
CA ASP A 292 -35.19 8.94 39.46
C ASP A 292 -33.76 8.37 39.56
N LEU A 293 -33.35 7.46 38.66
CA LEU A 293 -32.03 6.82 38.68
C LEU A 293 -30.83 7.76 38.42
N PHE A 294 -31.07 9.04 38.11
CA PHE A 294 -30.05 10.04 37.78
C PHE A 294 -30.14 11.32 38.65
N ALA A 295 -30.86 11.29 39.77
CA ALA A 295 -30.91 12.41 40.71
C ALA A 295 -29.56 12.57 41.45
N ILE A 296 -28.78 13.60 41.10
CA ILE A 296 -27.56 13.98 41.83
C ILE A 296 -27.95 14.92 42.98
N PRO A 297 -27.62 14.61 44.25
CA PRO A 297 -27.89 15.50 45.37
C PRO A 297 -26.99 16.74 45.33
N GLU A 298 -27.60 17.91 45.54
CA GLU A 298 -26.89 19.20 45.58
C GLU A 298 -25.91 19.26 46.76
N GLY A 299 -24.77 19.92 46.54
CA GLY A 299 -23.63 20.00 47.47
C GLY A 299 -22.35 19.28 46.97
N SER A 300 -22.45 18.41 45.97
CA SER A 300 -21.34 17.55 45.52
C SER A 300 -20.27 18.23 44.63
N ILE A 301 -20.34 19.54 44.39
CA ILE A 301 -19.56 20.22 43.32
C ILE A 301 -18.33 21.01 43.83
N GLU A 302 -18.30 21.51 45.07
CA GLU A 302 -17.23 22.41 45.52
C GLU A 302 -15.87 21.74 45.84
N VAL A 303 -15.82 20.40 45.96
CA VAL A 303 -14.60 19.70 46.43
C VAL A 303 -13.54 19.51 45.32
N LEU A 304 -13.88 19.73 44.04
CA LEU A 304 -12.99 19.39 42.91
C LEU A 304 -12.16 20.56 42.33
N LEU A 305 -12.16 21.75 42.96
CA LEU A 305 -11.52 22.96 42.40
C LEU A 305 -10.46 23.65 43.29
N SER A 306 -10.14 23.12 44.48
CA SER A 306 -9.24 23.79 45.45
C SER A 306 -7.78 23.32 45.45
N THR A 307 -7.43 22.22 44.76
CA THR A 307 -6.16 21.50 44.98
C THR A 307 -5.01 21.81 44.00
N THR A 308 -5.05 22.92 43.25
CA THR A 308 -3.95 23.35 42.36
C THR A 308 -3.55 24.83 42.43
N LEU A 309 -3.80 25.54 43.55
CA LEU A 309 -3.40 26.95 43.69
C LEU A 309 -2.73 27.32 45.04
N SER A 310 -1.46 26.95 45.24
CA SER A 310 -0.46 27.80 45.93
C SER A 310 0.96 27.20 46.00
N ARG A 311 1.86 27.63 45.09
CA ARG A 311 3.25 27.97 45.50
C ARG A 311 4.02 28.89 44.52
N ARG A 312 3.54 30.11 44.28
CA ARG A 312 4.35 31.35 44.15
C ARG A 312 3.43 32.57 44.00
N ALA A 313 3.51 33.48 44.97
CA ALA A 313 2.77 34.74 44.99
C ALA A 313 3.73 35.93 44.75
N ALA A 314 3.17 37.07 44.31
CA ALA A 314 3.84 38.36 44.11
C ALA A 314 4.96 38.38 43.03
N THR A 315 5.03 39.37 42.15
CA THR A 315 5.04 40.80 42.51
C THR A 315 4.48 41.71 41.41
N ARG A 316 3.59 42.64 41.80
CA ARG A 316 3.16 43.88 41.12
C ARG A 316 2.57 43.79 39.69
N LEU A 317 1.26 44.00 39.64
CA LEU A 317 0.61 44.79 38.59
C LEU A 317 -0.37 45.75 39.30
N ALA A 318 -0.13 47.06 39.24
CA ALA A 318 -0.97 48.11 39.86
C ALA A 318 -0.64 49.49 39.25
N MET A 319 -1.63 50.40 39.22
CA MET A 319 -1.57 51.75 38.61
C MET A 319 -1.34 51.68 37.07
N ALA A 320 -2.32 51.78 36.18
CA ALA A 320 -3.65 52.43 36.19
C ALA A 320 -3.63 53.97 36.28
N ALA A 321 -3.85 54.65 35.15
CA ALA A 321 -4.67 55.86 34.98
C ALA A 321 -4.68 56.38 33.52
N GLU A 322 -5.85 56.85 33.08
CA GLU A 322 -6.13 58.03 32.24
C GLU A 322 -5.55 58.23 30.81
N THR A 323 -6.48 58.56 29.91
CA THR A 323 -6.32 59.26 28.60
C THR A 323 -6.72 60.75 28.81
N PRO A 324 -6.70 61.72 27.85
CA PRO A 324 -6.62 61.62 26.38
C PRO A 324 -5.89 62.76 25.59
N ARG A 325 -5.90 62.68 24.23
CA ARG A 325 -5.77 63.79 23.23
C ARG A 325 -4.43 64.57 23.22
N ALA A 326 -3.97 65.25 22.14
CA ALA A 326 -4.55 65.66 20.84
C ALA A 326 -3.45 65.75 19.74
N ALA A 327 -3.80 66.20 18.52
CA ALA A 327 -2.96 66.18 17.32
C ALA A 327 -2.42 67.56 16.84
N THR A 328 -1.33 67.56 16.05
CA THR A 328 -1.09 68.33 14.79
C THR A 328 0.31 67.90 14.29
N SER A 329 0.60 67.50 13.03
CA SER A 329 0.29 67.97 11.66
C SER A 329 1.25 69.02 11.09
N LYS A 330 2.03 68.65 10.07
CA LYS A 330 2.13 69.31 8.74
C LYS A 330 3.12 68.60 7.79
N ALA A 331 3.07 68.97 6.50
CA ALA A 331 3.87 68.39 5.42
C ALA A 331 4.24 69.42 4.34
N ALA A 332 5.36 69.18 3.64
CA ALA A 332 5.71 69.72 2.32
C ALA A 332 6.65 68.69 1.65
N LYS A 333 6.43 68.19 0.42
CA LYS A 333 6.29 68.82 -0.91
C LYS A 333 7.58 69.38 -1.50
N SER A 334 8.06 68.73 -2.55
CA SER A 334 8.50 69.39 -3.78
C SER A 334 8.10 68.55 -5.01
N GLN A 335 7.86 69.24 -6.13
CA GLN A 335 7.72 68.70 -7.49
C GLN A 335 8.98 69.19 -8.27
N ALA A 336 9.30 68.90 -9.53
CA ALA A 336 8.65 68.26 -10.69
C ALA A 336 9.78 67.66 -11.59
N ARG A 337 9.72 67.39 -12.92
CA ARG A 337 8.77 67.72 -14.03
C ARG A 337 9.06 66.81 -15.26
N ARG A 338 8.00 66.45 -16.01
CA ARG A 338 7.80 66.23 -17.50
C ARG A 338 9.03 65.94 -18.40
N THR A 339 8.95 65.14 -19.48
CA THR A 339 7.98 65.09 -20.64
C THR A 339 7.81 63.65 -21.19
N ALA A 340 6.62 63.17 -21.62
CA ALA A 340 5.88 63.37 -22.90
C ALA A 340 6.64 62.84 -24.16
N GLN A 341 6.08 62.14 -25.17
CA GLN A 341 4.72 61.71 -25.62
C GLN A 341 4.84 60.30 -26.32
N ALA A 342 3.85 59.38 -26.38
CA ALA A 342 2.61 59.31 -27.19
C ALA A 342 2.82 59.38 -28.73
N ALA A 343 2.14 58.63 -29.63
CA ALA A 343 1.25 57.45 -29.53
C ALA A 343 0.96 56.81 -30.93
N HIS A 344 0.22 55.68 -30.96
CA HIS A 344 -0.42 55.03 -32.15
C HIS A 344 0.52 54.36 -33.19
N GLY A 345 0.10 53.36 -33.97
CA GLY A 345 -1.20 52.64 -34.00
C GLY A 345 -1.19 51.45 -34.99
N ALA A 346 -2.26 50.63 -34.99
CA ALA A 346 -2.47 49.52 -35.94
C ALA A 346 -3.59 49.86 -36.95
N PRO A 347 -3.65 49.19 -38.13
CA PRO A 347 -4.73 48.20 -38.33
C PRO A 347 -4.31 46.94 -39.16
N LYS A 348 -5.26 46.27 -39.82
CA LYS A 348 -5.22 44.89 -40.37
C LYS A 348 -5.42 44.82 -41.90
N HIS A 349 -5.31 43.59 -42.46
CA HIS A 349 -5.76 43.10 -43.79
C HIS A 349 -4.87 43.45 -45.03
N ALA A 350 -4.84 42.68 -46.14
CA ALA A 350 -5.10 41.24 -46.39
C ALA A 350 -4.67 40.78 -47.82
N ALA A 351 -4.37 39.48 -47.98
CA ALA A 351 -4.62 38.59 -49.15
C ALA A 351 -4.14 38.88 -50.61
N GLN A 352 -3.41 37.88 -51.18
CA GLN A 352 -3.29 37.50 -52.62
C GLN A 352 -2.56 38.51 -53.56
N ALA A 353 -2.00 38.20 -54.76
CA ALA A 353 -1.97 37.02 -55.68
C ALA A 353 -0.61 37.04 -56.49
N LYS A 354 -0.26 36.31 -57.59
CA LYS A 354 -0.82 35.20 -58.42
C LYS A 354 0.29 34.63 -59.37
N GLY A 355 0.17 33.37 -59.85
CA GLY A 355 0.82 32.84 -61.09
C GLY A 355 2.22 32.20 -60.96
N THR A 356 2.68 31.29 -61.85
CA THR A 356 1.99 30.51 -62.92
C THR A 356 2.82 29.24 -63.29
N ALA A 357 2.21 28.18 -63.84
CA ALA A 357 2.87 26.93 -64.29
C ALA A 357 2.84 26.82 -65.85
N PRO A 358 3.39 25.78 -66.57
CA PRO A 358 2.87 24.38 -66.49
C PRO A 358 3.77 23.16 -66.94
N ARG A 359 3.40 21.96 -66.42
CA ARG A 359 3.28 20.61 -67.10
C ARG A 359 4.47 19.74 -67.59
N SER A 360 4.16 18.42 -67.55
CA SER A 360 4.73 17.23 -68.25
C SER A 360 5.92 16.51 -67.58
N ALA A 361 6.08 15.17 -67.62
CA ALA A 361 5.12 14.06 -67.85
C ALA A 361 5.67 12.71 -67.28
N ALA A 362 4.82 11.68 -67.19
CA ALA A 362 5.17 10.26 -66.90
C ALA A 362 5.30 9.47 -68.24
N PRO A 363 5.56 8.12 -68.34
CA PRO A 363 5.45 7.07 -67.30
C PRO A 363 6.34 5.77 -67.38
N LYS A 364 6.14 4.88 -66.38
CA LYS A 364 6.02 3.39 -66.47
C LYS A 364 7.23 2.43 -66.71
N ASN A 365 6.95 1.17 -66.33
CA ASN A 365 7.59 -0.13 -66.68
C ASN A 365 8.92 -0.50 -65.99
N ALA A 366 9.28 -1.79 -65.79
CA ALA A 366 8.48 -3.03 -65.63
C ALA A 366 9.39 -4.17 -65.10
N ALA A 367 8.80 -5.24 -64.52
CA ALA A 367 9.50 -6.52 -64.29
C ALA A 367 9.38 -7.44 -65.53
N PRO A 368 10.14 -8.55 -65.59
CA PRO A 368 9.45 -9.84 -65.42
C PRO A 368 10.24 -10.91 -64.61
N LYS A 369 9.63 -12.10 -64.51
CA LYS A 369 10.05 -13.28 -63.71
C LYS A 369 10.97 -14.22 -64.50
N SER A 370 11.62 -15.15 -63.81
CA SER A 370 11.88 -16.51 -64.30
C SER A 370 11.78 -17.54 -63.17
N THR A 371 11.54 -18.82 -63.50
CA THR A 371 11.18 -19.90 -62.57
C THR A 371 11.82 -21.23 -62.95
N ALA A 372 12.31 -22.00 -61.98
CA ALA A 372 12.69 -23.41 -62.12
C ALA A 372 12.45 -24.17 -60.79
N GLN A 373 12.41 -25.51 -60.84
CA GLN A 373 11.92 -26.38 -59.77
C GLN A 373 12.99 -27.41 -59.33
N ASN A 374 12.73 -28.07 -58.19
CA ASN A 374 13.31 -29.36 -57.73
C ASN A 374 14.85 -29.39 -57.50
N ALA A 375 15.39 -29.95 -56.43
CA ALA A 375 15.08 -31.26 -55.85
C ALA A 375 15.62 -31.39 -54.40
N ALA A 376 15.24 -32.47 -53.72
CA ALA A 376 15.91 -32.96 -52.51
C ALA A 376 16.62 -34.28 -52.79
N PRO A 377 17.75 -34.56 -52.11
CA PRO A 377 17.88 -35.87 -51.47
C PRO A 377 18.32 -35.79 -49.99
N ARG A 378 18.52 -36.97 -49.39
CA ARG A 378 18.62 -37.23 -47.94
C ARG A 378 20.08 -37.18 -47.38
N PRO A 379 20.30 -37.26 -46.05
CA PRO A 379 21.51 -36.75 -45.41
C PRO A 379 22.70 -37.71 -45.35
N THR A 380 23.90 -37.14 -45.20
CA THR A 380 25.14 -37.83 -44.88
C THR A 380 25.17 -38.32 -43.43
N ARG A 381 25.46 -39.61 -43.22
CA ARG A 381 25.67 -40.23 -41.91
C ARG A 381 27.13 -40.65 -41.80
N VAL A 382 27.86 -40.10 -40.83
CA VAL A 382 29.27 -40.49 -40.58
C VAL A 382 29.33 -41.46 -39.39
N ALA A 383 29.85 -42.64 -39.67
CA ALA A 383 30.27 -43.68 -38.74
C ALA A 383 31.80 -43.53 -38.51
N SER A 384 32.47 -44.10 -37.50
CA SER A 384 32.10 -44.84 -36.28
C SER A 384 33.39 -45.14 -35.53
N LEU A 385 33.41 -45.20 -34.19
CA LEU A 385 34.54 -45.78 -33.45
C LEU A 385 34.14 -46.30 -32.05
N LYS A 386 33.92 -47.61 -31.96
CA LYS A 386 34.07 -48.41 -30.72
C LYS A 386 34.76 -49.72 -31.10
N LYS A 387 35.65 -50.21 -30.23
CA LYS A 387 36.60 -51.28 -30.55
C LYS A 387 36.71 -52.26 -29.38
N ARG A 388 36.92 -53.54 -29.72
CA ARG A 388 37.06 -54.72 -28.86
C ARG A 388 35.77 -55.25 -28.23
N ALA A 389 35.72 -56.57 -28.19
CA ALA A 389 34.78 -57.41 -27.48
C ALA A 389 35.58 -58.30 -26.50
N GLN A 390 34.88 -58.90 -25.55
CA GLN A 390 34.73 -60.36 -25.50
C GLN A 390 33.24 -60.68 -25.29
#